data_AF-A0A8U0R5Y4-F1
#
_entry.id   AF-A0A8U0R5Y4-F1
#
_cell.length_a   1.000
_cell.length_b   1.000
_cell.length_c   1.000
_cell.angle_alpha   90.00
_cell.angle_beta   90.00
_cell.angle_gamma   90.00
#
_symmetry.space_group_name_H-M   'P 1'
#
loop_
_entity.id
_entity.type
_entity.pdbx_description
1 polymer ?
#
loop_
_entity_poly.entity_id
_entity_poly.type
_entity_poly.pdbx_seq_one_letter_code
_entity_poly.pdbx_strand_id
1 'polypeptide(L)'
;MVRSVREEGSQLSTIQDLKDSGFGRPPPRHGLKLLFWFANKCVAFNHHGNMLVQCHPERGDFGFHYFGNFEEILPVLSRDRRERYFEVGNLNTETYSKAEDLPDYVSQDYGLSLGYRQCNKDRIIIRLKHRDVTATYVTEHKEDGGRGKFDSERTHLVNPDLIRIIRDPELELATFLDQTGYMGLSLRERLLRAFKKNPDVISWEYDSEPSQPSERSGSDHNTWDLEQDQTTSQTGLSQRKRCTRSCKVFSVFVVILMVLLVITFIVLFILGKL
;
A
#
# COMPACT_ATOMS: atom_id res chain seq x y z
N MET A 1 37.74 15.77 16.35
CA MET A 1 37.06 16.91 15.68
C MET A 1 35.78 16.36 15.07
N VAL A 2 34.64 16.84 15.59
CA VAL A 2 33.29 16.38 15.26
C VAL A 2 32.97 16.73 13.81
N ARG A 3 32.58 15.74 12.99
CA ARG A 3 31.75 15.97 11.81
C ARG A 3 30.41 15.29 12.05
N SER A 4 29.58 15.95 12.84
CA SER A 4 28.12 15.78 12.78
C SER A 4 27.68 16.50 11.51
N VAL A 5 27.64 15.78 10.38
CA VAL A 5 27.15 16.31 9.10
C VAL A 5 26.32 15.23 8.44
N ARG A 6 25.02 15.28 8.71
CA ARG A 6 23.90 14.92 7.81
C ARG A 6 22.57 15.13 8.56
N GLU A 7 22.32 16.34 9.07
CA GLU A 7 20.94 16.78 9.35
C GLU A 7 20.29 17.41 8.10
N GLU A 8 21.07 17.77 7.08
CA GLU A 8 20.55 18.15 5.76
C GLU A 8 20.50 16.94 4.82
N GLY A 9 19.61 15.99 5.10
CA GLY A 9 19.00 15.23 3.99
C GLY A 9 18.06 16.17 3.22
N SER A 10 17.90 16.00 1.91
CA SER A 10 16.93 16.80 1.17
C SER A 10 15.53 16.52 1.73
N GLN A 11 14.99 17.48 2.47
CA GLN A 11 13.65 17.35 3.03
C GLN A 11 12.62 17.56 1.93
N LEU A 12 11.72 16.62 1.73
CA LEU A 12 10.62 16.75 0.78
C LEU A 12 9.50 17.54 1.45
N SER A 13 9.25 18.76 0.97
CA SER A 13 8.24 19.67 1.53
C SER A 13 7.07 19.92 0.59
N THR A 14 7.23 19.62 -0.70
CA THR A 14 6.20 19.82 -1.73
C THR A 14 5.97 18.57 -2.58
N ILE A 15 4.84 18.54 -3.30
CA ILE A 15 4.55 17.52 -4.32
C ILE A 15 5.62 17.54 -5.44
N GLN A 16 6.17 18.72 -5.74
CA GLN A 16 7.24 18.87 -6.72
C GLN A 16 8.55 18.24 -6.21
N ASP A 17 8.88 18.36 -4.93
CA ASP A 17 10.05 17.68 -4.35
C ASP A 17 9.90 16.15 -4.44
N LEU A 18 8.70 15.61 -4.18
CA LEU A 18 8.41 14.19 -4.38
C LEU A 18 8.62 13.77 -5.84
N LYS A 19 8.12 14.56 -6.78
CA LYS A 19 8.30 14.31 -8.21
C LYS A 19 9.78 14.27 -8.60
N ASP A 20 10.56 15.24 -8.12
CA ASP A 20 11.97 15.40 -8.47
C ASP A 20 12.86 14.35 -7.79
N SER A 21 12.49 13.87 -6.60
CA SER A 21 13.17 12.75 -5.93
C SER A 21 13.08 11.43 -6.72
N GLY A 22 12.02 11.27 -7.52
CA GLY A 22 11.72 10.04 -8.26
C GLY A 22 11.23 8.89 -7.37
N PHE A 23 10.92 9.14 -6.09
CA PHE A 23 10.37 8.14 -5.18
C PHE A 23 9.10 7.49 -5.75
N GLY A 24 8.97 6.16 -5.60
CA GLY A 24 7.81 5.42 -6.11
C GLY A 24 7.64 5.45 -7.63
N ARG A 25 8.66 5.86 -8.40
CA ARG A 25 8.61 5.98 -9.86
C ARG A 25 9.78 5.26 -10.53
N PRO A 26 9.64 4.76 -11.76
CA PRO A 26 8.41 4.71 -12.57
C PRO A 26 7.45 3.57 -12.12
N PRO A 27 6.23 3.47 -12.68
CA PRO A 27 5.36 2.30 -12.48
C PRO A 27 6.10 1.04 -12.95
N PRO A 28 5.90 -0.13 -12.33
CA PRO A 28 4.85 -0.49 -11.36
C PRO A 28 5.25 -0.31 -9.88
N ARG A 29 6.17 0.61 -9.56
CA ARG A 29 6.54 0.90 -8.17
C ARG A 29 5.35 1.40 -7.37
N HIS A 30 5.24 0.96 -6.11
CA HIS A 30 4.09 1.28 -5.26
C HIS A 30 4.30 2.48 -4.33
N GLY A 31 5.53 2.99 -4.21
CA GLY A 31 5.91 3.93 -3.15
C GLY A 31 5.02 5.16 -3.01
N LEU A 32 4.61 5.78 -4.11
CA LEU A 32 3.70 6.93 -4.08
C LEU A 32 2.30 6.54 -3.58
N LYS A 33 1.76 5.40 -4.02
CA LYS A 33 0.46 4.90 -3.55
C LYS A 33 0.53 4.52 -2.06
N LEU A 34 1.65 3.97 -1.62
CA LEU A 34 1.92 3.68 -0.21
C LEU A 34 1.97 4.97 0.63
N LEU A 35 2.63 6.04 0.14
CA LEU A 35 2.68 7.34 0.83
C LEU A 35 1.30 7.99 0.93
N PHE A 36 0.50 7.91 -0.15
CA PHE A 36 -0.87 8.39 -0.17
C PHE A 36 -1.73 7.66 0.88
N TRP A 37 -1.65 6.32 0.92
CA TRP A 37 -2.31 5.52 1.94
C TRP A 37 -1.84 5.89 3.36
N PHE A 38 -0.53 6.01 3.57
CA PHE A 38 0.05 6.33 4.88
C PHE A 38 -0.52 7.64 5.42
N ALA A 39 -0.48 8.70 4.61
CA ALA A 39 -0.98 10.03 4.97
C ALA A 39 -2.48 10.02 5.31
N ASN A 40 -3.28 9.27 4.55
CA ASN A 40 -4.74 9.27 4.66
C ASN A 40 -5.30 8.29 5.70
N LYS A 41 -4.61 7.17 5.99
CA LYS A 41 -5.14 6.07 6.80
C LYS A 41 -4.29 5.69 8.01
N CYS A 42 -2.97 5.90 7.98
CA CYS A 42 -2.08 5.41 9.06
C CYS A 42 -1.71 6.48 10.08
N VAL A 43 -1.85 7.77 9.74
CA VAL A 43 -1.57 8.89 10.65
C VAL A 43 -2.77 9.81 10.81
N ALA A 44 -2.72 10.72 11.78
CA ALA A 44 -3.61 11.88 11.92
C ALA A 44 -2.85 13.00 12.63
N PHE A 45 -3.36 14.22 12.59
CA PHE A 45 -2.78 15.34 13.34
C PHE A 45 -3.69 15.71 14.51
N ASN A 46 -3.11 15.94 15.69
CA ASN A 46 -3.86 16.47 16.83
C ASN A 46 -3.98 18.00 16.75
N HIS A 47 -4.70 18.60 17.70
CA HIS A 47 -4.91 20.05 17.80
C HIS A 47 -3.62 20.86 18.07
N HIS A 48 -2.54 20.21 18.50
CA HIS A 48 -1.20 20.82 18.65
C HIS A 48 -0.36 20.69 17.37
N GLY A 49 -0.89 20.09 16.31
CA GLY A 49 -0.16 19.86 15.07
C GLY A 49 0.83 18.69 15.12
N ASN A 50 0.82 17.87 16.18
CA ASN A 50 1.65 16.66 16.25
C ASN A 50 1.03 15.55 15.42
N MET A 51 1.88 14.84 14.67
CA MET A 51 1.47 13.68 13.88
C MET A 51 1.41 12.43 14.77
N LEU A 52 0.25 11.78 14.79
CA LEU A 52 -0.06 10.60 15.60
C LEU A 52 -0.31 9.40 14.71
N VAL A 53 0.34 8.27 15.02
CA VAL A 53 0.07 7.00 14.36
C VAL A 53 -1.32 6.48 14.76
N GLN A 54 -2.08 5.99 13.79
CA GLN A 54 -3.42 5.39 13.95
C GLN A 54 -3.41 3.87 13.79
N CYS A 55 -2.46 3.36 13.01
CA CYS A 55 -2.13 1.94 12.89
C CYS A 55 -1.27 1.45 14.09
N HIS A 56 -1.04 0.13 14.22
CA HIS A 56 -0.13 -0.42 15.25
C HIS A 56 1.12 -1.06 14.63
N PRO A 57 2.18 -0.28 14.35
CA PRO A 57 3.44 -0.81 13.82
C PRO A 57 4.08 -1.89 14.68
N GLU A 58 3.97 -1.78 16.01
CA GLU A 58 4.43 -2.78 16.99
C GLU A 58 3.75 -4.15 16.84
N ARG A 59 2.52 -4.18 16.29
CA ARG A 59 1.76 -5.41 16.01
C ARG A 59 1.93 -5.90 14.58
N GLY A 60 2.70 -5.17 13.77
CA GLY A 60 2.93 -5.43 12.36
C GLY A 60 1.72 -5.22 11.45
N ASP A 61 0.75 -4.41 11.87
CA ASP A 61 -0.39 -4.02 11.01
C ASP A 61 0.12 -3.57 9.63
N PHE A 62 -0.57 -3.93 8.54
CA PHE A 62 -0.18 -3.56 7.17
C PHE A 62 1.24 -4.00 6.74
N GLY A 63 1.86 -4.92 7.46
CA GLY A 63 3.23 -5.38 7.20
C GLY A 63 4.33 -4.50 7.83
N PHE A 64 3.97 -3.63 8.78
CA PHE A 64 4.97 -2.91 9.57
C PHE A 64 5.93 -3.86 10.30
N HIS A 65 7.18 -3.46 10.46
CA HIS A 65 8.17 -4.19 11.27
C HIS A 65 9.27 -3.25 11.76
N TYR A 66 10.04 -3.70 12.75
CA TYR A 66 11.15 -2.92 13.30
C TYR A 66 12.23 -2.65 12.26
N PHE A 67 12.66 -1.40 12.14
CA PHE A 67 13.77 -1.00 11.28
C PHE A 67 15.02 -0.78 12.13
N GLY A 68 16.04 -1.62 11.93
CA GLY A 68 17.25 -1.60 12.74
C GLY A 68 18.22 -0.46 12.45
N ASN A 69 18.08 0.21 11.30
CA ASN A 69 19.02 1.24 10.83
C ASN A 69 20.49 0.77 10.83
N PHE A 70 20.75 -0.47 10.42
CA PHE A 70 22.09 -1.05 10.41
C PHE A 70 23.03 -0.39 9.40
N GLU A 71 22.48 0.10 8.28
CA GLU A 71 23.22 0.86 7.28
C GLU A 71 23.42 2.34 7.65
N GLU A 72 22.93 2.78 8.82
CA GLU A 72 23.04 4.16 9.31
C GLU A 72 22.53 5.21 8.30
N ILE A 73 21.46 4.87 7.59
CA ILE A 73 20.81 5.79 6.62
C ILE A 73 19.93 6.85 7.32
N LEU A 74 19.58 6.63 8.58
CA LEU A 74 18.82 7.55 9.44
C LEU A 74 19.66 7.98 10.67
N PRO A 75 19.28 9.07 11.36
CA PRO A 75 19.93 9.45 12.61
C PRO A 75 19.90 8.33 13.66
N VAL A 76 21.02 8.13 14.35
CA VAL A 76 21.13 7.16 15.44
C VAL A 76 20.24 7.61 16.61
N LEU A 77 19.39 6.70 17.11
CA LEU A 77 18.50 7.00 18.23
C LEU A 77 19.25 7.09 19.56
N SER A 78 18.70 7.89 20.48
CA SER A 78 19.18 7.97 21.86
C SER A 78 19.13 6.60 22.54
N ARG A 79 20.09 6.36 23.44
CA ARG A 79 20.17 5.11 24.23
C ARG A 79 19.03 4.92 25.22
N ASP A 80 18.19 5.92 25.43
CA ASP A 80 17.04 5.85 26.35
C ASP A 80 15.90 4.91 25.87
N ARG A 81 16.01 4.34 24.67
CA ARG A 81 15.09 3.34 24.07
C ARG A 81 13.62 3.76 23.99
N ARG A 82 13.32 5.06 24.13
CA ARG A 82 11.95 5.57 24.04
C ARG A 82 11.46 5.72 22.60
N GLU A 83 12.40 5.75 21.66
CA GLU A 83 12.14 5.89 20.25
C GLU A 83 12.55 4.63 19.50
N ARG A 84 11.80 4.31 18.45
CA ARG A 84 12.05 3.17 17.57
C ARG A 84 11.73 3.56 16.13
N TYR A 85 12.46 2.98 15.18
CA TYR A 85 12.09 3.06 13.78
C TYR A 85 11.24 1.84 13.38
N PHE A 86 10.22 2.09 12.56
CA PHE A 86 9.40 1.06 11.94
C PHE A 86 9.32 1.30 10.43
N GLU A 87 9.36 0.22 9.67
CA GLU A 87 9.29 0.22 8.21
C GLU A 87 7.98 -0.42 7.73
N VAL A 88 7.41 0.10 6.65
CA VAL A 88 6.32 -0.51 5.87
C VAL A 88 6.60 -0.40 4.37
N GLY A 89 5.95 -1.26 3.58
CA GLY A 89 6.02 -1.24 2.12
C GLY A 89 6.59 -2.51 1.50
N ASN A 90 6.96 -3.51 2.28
CA ASN A 90 7.26 -4.82 1.73
C ASN A 90 5.96 -5.60 1.49
N LEU A 91 5.58 -5.75 0.22
CA LEU A 91 4.35 -6.42 -0.21
C LEU A 91 4.43 -7.95 -0.22
N ASN A 92 5.56 -8.54 0.20
CA ASN A 92 5.70 -9.99 0.29
C ASN A 92 4.93 -10.54 1.50
N THR A 93 3.72 -11.05 1.26
CA THR A 93 2.83 -11.63 2.28
C THR A 93 3.32 -12.96 2.84
N GLU A 94 4.31 -13.63 2.22
CA GLU A 94 4.93 -14.80 2.84
C GLU A 94 5.86 -14.41 4.01
N THR A 95 6.49 -13.24 3.92
CA THR A 95 7.36 -12.71 4.99
C THR A 95 6.58 -11.84 5.98
N TYR A 96 5.70 -10.99 5.47
CA TYR A 96 4.89 -10.06 6.24
C TYR A 96 3.42 -10.27 5.89
N SER A 97 2.79 -11.28 6.51
CA SER A 97 1.41 -11.69 6.15
C SER A 97 0.41 -10.54 6.17
N LYS A 98 0.51 -9.66 7.17
CA LYS A 98 -0.36 -8.49 7.32
C LYS A 98 -0.17 -7.42 6.23
N ALA A 99 0.80 -7.55 5.33
CA ALA A 99 0.87 -6.70 4.14
C ALA A 99 -0.36 -6.93 3.23
N GLU A 100 -1.08 -8.04 3.38
CA GLU A 100 -2.36 -8.29 2.71
C GLU A 100 -3.47 -7.30 3.13
N ASP A 101 -3.32 -6.64 4.29
CA ASP A 101 -4.27 -5.64 4.77
C ASP A 101 -4.08 -4.26 4.10
N LEU A 102 -3.00 -4.06 3.32
CA LEU A 102 -2.82 -2.84 2.53
C LEU A 102 -3.90 -2.75 1.44
N PRO A 103 -4.41 -1.54 1.14
CA PRO A 103 -5.43 -1.39 0.10
C PRO A 103 -4.97 -1.92 -1.26
N ASP A 104 -5.90 -2.49 -2.02
CA ASP A 104 -5.62 -3.06 -3.35
C ASP A 104 -4.88 -2.09 -4.26
N TYR A 105 -5.21 -0.79 -4.25
CA TYR A 105 -4.52 0.17 -5.12
C TYR A 105 -3.00 0.26 -4.82
N VAL A 106 -2.56 -0.05 -3.60
CA VAL A 106 -1.14 -0.09 -3.22
C VAL A 106 -0.46 -1.36 -3.75
N SER A 107 -1.14 -2.50 -3.68
CA SER A 107 -0.55 -3.83 -3.91
C SER A 107 -0.88 -4.45 -5.27
N GLN A 108 -1.86 -3.92 -6.01
CA GLN A 108 -2.39 -4.51 -7.25
C GLN A 108 -1.32 -4.80 -8.31
N ASP A 109 -0.33 -3.92 -8.46
CA ASP A 109 0.67 -4.03 -9.52
C ASP A 109 1.79 -5.03 -9.16
N TYR A 110 1.87 -5.43 -7.88
CA TYR A 110 2.86 -6.38 -7.37
C TYR A 110 2.65 -7.78 -7.95
N GLY A 111 1.41 -8.27 -7.94
CA GLY A 111 1.06 -9.60 -8.46
C GLY A 111 1.10 -9.70 -9.98
N LEU A 112 0.89 -8.59 -10.68
CA LEU A 112 0.95 -8.52 -12.15
C LEU A 112 2.39 -8.51 -12.68
N SER A 113 3.35 -8.19 -11.81
CA SER A 113 4.76 -7.98 -12.17
C SER A 113 5.67 -9.05 -11.59
N LEU A 114 5.19 -10.29 -11.39
CA LEU A 114 5.96 -11.42 -10.86
C LEU A 114 7.25 -11.62 -11.68
N GLY A 115 8.37 -11.10 -11.15
CA GLY A 115 9.67 -11.07 -11.83
C GLY A 115 10.35 -9.69 -11.85
N TYR A 116 9.57 -8.61 -11.81
CA TYR A 116 10.09 -7.24 -11.71
C TYR A 116 10.38 -6.88 -10.26
N ARG A 117 11.55 -7.32 -9.76
CA ARG A 117 11.96 -7.11 -8.35
C ARG A 117 11.87 -5.65 -7.88
N GLN A 118 12.01 -4.70 -8.80
CA GLN A 118 11.98 -3.27 -8.49
C GLN A 118 10.59 -2.75 -8.08
N CYS A 119 9.49 -3.47 -8.35
CA CYS A 119 8.14 -3.00 -7.96
C CYS A 119 7.94 -2.92 -6.43
N ASN A 120 8.68 -3.74 -5.68
CA ASN A 120 8.54 -3.88 -4.22
C ASN A 120 9.78 -3.33 -3.47
N LYS A 121 10.43 -2.29 -4.00
CA LYS A 121 11.62 -1.71 -3.38
C LYS A 121 11.36 -0.49 -2.50
N ASP A 122 10.22 0.17 -2.68
CA ASP A 122 9.85 1.39 -1.97
C ASP A 122 9.44 1.12 -0.52
N ARG A 123 9.88 1.99 0.40
CA ARG A 123 9.57 1.89 1.84
C ARG A 123 9.24 3.25 2.42
N ILE A 124 8.40 3.22 3.46
CA ILE A 124 8.23 4.32 4.40
C ILE A 124 8.80 3.86 5.74
N ILE A 125 9.67 4.67 6.32
CA ILE A 125 10.20 4.46 7.66
C ILE A 125 9.71 5.59 8.57
N ILE A 126 9.15 5.25 9.72
CA ILE A 126 8.70 6.22 10.71
C ILE A 126 9.52 6.10 11.99
N ARG A 127 9.86 7.24 12.59
CA ARG A 127 10.37 7.31 13.97
C ARG A 127 9.19 7.48 14.89
N LEU A 128 8.99 6.52 15.80
CA LEU A 128 7.92 6.55 16.78
C LEU A 128 8.45 6.81 18.17
N LYS A 129 7.77 7.72 18.88
CA LYS A 129 7.89 7.92 20.33
C LYS A 129 6.50 7.75 20.94
N HIS A 130 6.23 6.60 21.56
CA HIS A 130 4.86 6.18 21.91
C HIS A 130 3.94 6.18 20.68
N ARG A 131 3.00 7.15 20.59
CA ARG A 131 2.09 7.33 19.46
C ARG A 131 2.51 8.46 18.52
N ASP A 132 3.49 9.26 18.91
CA ASP A 132 3.95 10.40 18.13
C ASP A 132 4.88 9.90 17.02
N VAL A 133 4.56 10.28 15.78
CA VAL A 133 5.47 10.13 14.64
C VAL A 133 6.38 11.35 14.61
N THR A 134 7.59 11.19 15.13
CA THR A 134 8.56 12.29 15.27
C THR A 134 9.35 12.54 13.99
N ALA A 135 9.39 11.57 13.07
CA ALA A 135 9.94 11.73 11.72
C ALA A 135 9.33 10.69 10.77
N THR A 136 9.19 11.05 9.49
CA THR A 136 8.77 10.14 8.41
C THR A 136 9.80 10.22 7.29
N TYR A 137 10.26 9.08 6.81
CA TYR A 137 11.22 8.96 5.73
C TYR A 137 10.63 8.12 4.61
N VAL A 138 10.92 8.51 3.37
CA VAL A 138 10.72 7.66 2.19
C VAL A 138 12.06 7.18 1.71
N THR A 139 12.15 5.92 1.29
CA THR A 139 13.40 5.31 0.83
C THR A 139 13.13 4.16 -0.14
N GLU A 140 14.19 3.64 -0.75
CA GLU A 140 14.15 2.46 -1.61
C GLU A 140 15.34 1.54 -1.36
N HIS A 141 15.17 0.26 -1.66
CA HIS A 141 16.32 -0.63 -1.81
C HIS A 141 17.10 -0.33 -3.09
N LYS A 142 18.42 -0.45 -3.04
CA LYS A 142 19.29 -0.38 -4.21
C LYS A 142 18.97 -1.51 -5.19
N GLU A 143 19.05 -1.21 -6.48
CA GLU A 143 18.80 -2.18 -7.56
C GLU A 143 19.83 -3.32 -7.57
N ASP A 144 21.09 -3.01 -7.26
CA ASP A 144 22.24 -3.92 -7.22
C ASP A 144 22.66 -4.32 -5.80
N GLY A 145 21.99 -3.76 -4.78
CA GLY A 145 22.39 -3.85 -3.38
C GLY A 145 21.99 -5.15 -2.69
N GLY A 146 22.48 -6.30 -3.16
CA GLY A 146 22.39 -7.58 -2.46
C GLY A 146 21.03 -7.87 -1.80
N ARG A 147 21.03 -8.44 -0.59
CA ARG A 147 19.81 -8.77 0.19
C ARG A 147 19.15 -7.51 0.79
N GLY A 148 18.57 -6.65 -0.04
CA GLY A 148 17.71 -5.55 0.44
C GLY A 148 18.46 -4.39 1.10
N LYS A 149 19.65 -4.04 0.59
CA LYS A 149 20.38 -2.86 1.08
C LYS A 149 19.63 -1.58 0.72
N PHE A 150 19.47 -0.67 1.68
CA PHE A 150 18.85 0.64 1.45
C PHE A 150 19.76 1.60 0.66
N ASP A 151 19.13 2.48 -0.11
CA ASP A 151 19.83 3.56 -0.79
C ASP A 151 19.78 4.87 0.01
N SER A 152 20.90 5.22 0.65
CA SER A 152 21.03 6.46 1.43
C SER A 152 20.80 7.72 0.59
N GLU A 153 21.12 7.68 -0.70
CA GLU A 153 20.95 8.85 -1.60
C GLU A 153 19.50 9.04 -2.04
N ARG A 154 18.69 7.98 -1.93
CA ARG A 154 17.24 7.98 -2.18
C ARG A 154 16.42 7.97 -0.90
N THR A 155 17.07 8.22 0.25
CA THR A 155 16.41 8.32 1.54
C THR A 155 16.16 9.78 1.86
N HIS A 156 14.89 10.16 1.98
CA HIS A 156 14.50 11.55 2.18
C HIS A 156 13.60 11.68 3.40
N LEU A 157 13.86 12.72 4.22
CA LEU A 157 12.95 13.13 5.28
C LEU A 157 11.74 13.80 4.64
N VAL A 158 10.54 13.40 5.04
CA VAL A 158 9.29 13.99 4.59
C VAL A 158 8.85 15.04 5.60
N ASN A 159 8.63 16.27 5.13
CA ASN A 159 8.07 17.33 5.95
C ASN A 159 6.64 16.96 6.39
N PRO A 160 6.27 17.08 7.67
CA PRO A 160 4.89 16.86 8.12
C PRO A 160 3.84 17.68 7.36
N ASP A 161 4.17 18.89 6.88
CA ASP A 161 3.26 19.69 6.07
C ASP A 161 2.97 19.05 4.70
N LEU A 162 3.94 18.34 4.11
CA LEU A 162 3.70 17.56 2.90
C LEU A 162 2.71 16.42 3.18
N ILE A 163 2.79 15.77 4.34
CA ILE A 163 1.80 14.77 4.75
C ILE A 163 0.41 15.40 4.90
N ARG A 164 0.29 16.64 5.40
CA ARG A 164 -0.99 17.36 5.45
C ARG A 164 -1.55 17.63 4.05
N ILE A 165 -0.71 18.08 3.11
CA ILE A 165 -1.10 18.30 1.71
C ILE A 165 -1.61 16.99 1.09
N ILE A 166 -0.91 15.88 1.30
CA ILE A 166 -1.32 14.57 0.74
C ILE A 166 -2.64 14.06 1.36
N ARG A 167 -2.93 14.46 2.59
CA ARG A 167 -4.15 14.10 3.32
C ARG A 167 -5.34 15.02 3.01
N ASP A 168 -5.16 16.05 2.19
CA ASP A 168 -6.26 16.93 1.84
C ASP A 168 -7.41 16.09 1.23
N PRO A 169 -8.64 16.15 1.79
CA PRO A 169 -9.76 15.36 1.29
C PRO A 169 -10.12 15.68 -0.17
N GLU A 170 -9.74 16.85 -0.69
CA GLU A 170 -9.93 17.22 -2.09
C GLU A 170 -8.83 16.68 -3.01
N LEU A 171 -7.71 16.20 -2.46
CA LEU A 171 -6.62 15.61 -3.23
C LEU A 171 -6.86 14.11 -3.44
N GLU A 172 -7.52 13.78 -4.55
CA GLU A 172 -7.72 12.40 -4.96
C GLU A 172 -6.40 11.69 -5.34
N LEU A 173 -6.39 10.36 -5.19
CA LEU A 173 -5.22 9.53 -5.54
C LEU A 173 -4.78 9.73 -7.00
N ALA A 174 -5.72 9.81 -7.95
CA ALA A 174 -5.39 10.01 -9.37
C ALA A 174 -4.69 11.34 -9.60
N THR A 175 -5.19 12.42 -9.00
CA THR A 175 -4.59 13.76 -9.05
C THR A 175 -3.20 13.77 -8.43
N PHE A 176 -3.04 13.14 -7.25
CA PHE A 176 -1.74 13.00 -6.60
C PHE A 176 -0.72 12.25 -7.49
N LEU A 177 -1.12 11.14 -8.11
CA LEU A 177 -0.26 10.38 -9.01
C LEU A 177 0.09 11.15 -10.30
N ASP A 178 -0.82 11.95 -10.83
CA ASP A 178 -0.55 12.81 -11.99
C ASP A 178 0.46 13.92 -11.64
N GLN A 179 0.23 14.63 -10.52
CA GLN A 179 1.08 15.73 -10.07
C GLN A 179 2.51 15.26 -9.72
N THR A 180 2.64 14.06 -9.14
CA THR A 180 3.95 13.44 -8.85
C THR A 180 4.63 12.84 -10.09
N GLY A 181 3.95 12.85 -11.24
CA GLY A 181 4.48 12.37 -12.51
C GLY A 181 4.55 10.84 -12.59
N TYR A 182 3.72 10.11 -11.84
CA TYR A 182 3.77 8.65 -11.73
C TYR A 182 3.86 7.96 -13.09
N MET A 183 2.94 8.26 -14.02
CA MET A 183 2.95 7.66 -15.36
C MET A 183 4.13 8.11 -16.24
N GLY A 184 4.77 9.26 -15.92
CA GLY A 184 5.76 9.91 -16.77
C GLY A 184 5.12 10.67 -17.94
N LEU A 185 5.68 11.83 -18.30
CA LEU A 185 5.12 12.70 -19.36
C LEU A 185 4.98 11.96 -20.70
N SER A 186 5.99 11.18 -21.08
CA SER A 186 5.98 10.42 -22.35
C SER A 186 4.86 9.38 -22.42
N LEU A 187 4.63 8.60 -21.35
CA LEU A 187 3.55 7.61 -21.34
C LEU A 187 2.18 8.28 -21.26
N ARG A 188 2.04 9.34 -20.45
CA ARG A 188 0.82 10.15 -20.36
C ARG A 188 0.43 10.71 -21.74
N GLU A 189 1.36 11.33 -22.44
CA GLU A 189 1.11 11.83 -23.80
C GLU A 189 0.80 10.70 -24.79
N ARG A 190 1.49 9.56 -24.71
CA ARG A 190 1.19 8.41 -25.57
C ARG A 190 -0.21 7.87 -25.33
N LEU A 191 -0.64 7.78 -24.07
CA LEU A 191 -1.98 7.37 -23.70
C LEU A 191 -3.02 8.40 -24.15
N LEU A 192 -2.82 9.69 -23.87
CA LEU A 192 -3.72 10.75 -24.33
C LEU A 192 -3.85 10.78 -25.85
N ARG A 193 -2.75 10.58 -26.60
CA ARG A 193 -2.78 10.43 -28.06
C ARG A 193 -3.56 9.18 -28.49
N ALA A 194 -3.43 8.07 -27.79
CA ALA A 194 -4.16 6.84 -28.07
C ALA A 194 -5.68 7.01 -27.81
N PHE A 195 -6.07 7.62 -26.68
CA PHE A 195 -7.46 7.92 -26.35
C PHE A 195 -8.08 8.89 -27.35
N LYS A 196 -7.36 9.96 -27.73
CA LYS A 196 -7.84 10.91 -28.74
C LYS A 196 -8.00 10.28 -30.14
N LYS A 197 -7.22 9.25 -30.45
CA LYS A 197 -7.27 8.53 -31.73
C LYS A 197 -8.36 7.45 -31.74
N ASN A 198 -8.83 7.00 -30.59
CA ASN A 198 -9.82 5.93 -30.47
C ASN A 198 -10.77 6.23 -29.30
N PRO A 199 -11.77 7.11 -29.49
CA PRO A 199 -12.68 7.54 -28.42
C PRO A 199 -13.53 6.40 -27.84
N ASP A 200 -13.62 5.26 -28.54
CA ASP A 200 -14.40 4.09 -28.11
C ASP A 200 -13.62 3.12 -27.21
N VAL A 201 -12.38 3.45 -26.80
CA VAL A 201 -11.59 2.61 -25.88
C VAL A 201 -11.84 3.04 -24.43
N ILE A 202 -12.86 2.42 -23.84
CA ILE A 202 -13.16 2.29 -22.41
C ILE A 202 -13.65 3.59 -21.74
N SER A 203 -14.99 3.72 -21.68
CA SER A 203 -15.68 4.45 -20.62
C SER A 203 -15.37 3.74 -19.29
N TRP A 204 -14.62 4.39 -18.39
CA TRP A 204 -14.67 4.03 -16.98
C TRP A 204 -15.96 4.62 -16.42
N GLU A 205 -17.09 3.98 -16.70
CA GLU A 205 -18.33 4.32 -16.02
C GLU A 205 -18.19 3.83 -14.58
N TYR A 206 -17.72 4.73 -13.70
CA TYR A 206 -17.82 4.54 -12.27
C TYR A 206 -19.27 4.89 -11.94
N ASP A 207 -20.13 3.87 -11.90
CA ASP A 207 -21.52 3.99 -11.47
C ASP A 207 -21.54 4.53 -10.04
N SER A 208 -21.65 5.84 -9.94
CA SER A 208 -22.00 6.57 -8.73
C SER A 208 -23.29 7.32 -9.05
N GLU A 209 -24.41 6.62 -9.02
CA GLU A 209 -25.69 7.30 -8.78
C GLU A 209 -25.76 7.66 -7.29
N PRO A 210 -25.86 8.95 -6.93
CA PRO A 210 -26.38 9.34 -5.64
C PRO A 210 -27.91 9.34 -5.74
N SER A 211 -28.57 8.45 -5.00
CA SER A 211 -30.00 8.56 -4.74
C SER A 211 -30.25 9.85 -3.96
N GLN A 212 -30.71 10.90 -4.64
CA GLN A 212 -31.22 12.11 -4.00
C GLN A 212 -32.62 11.84 -3.39
N PRO A 213 -32.93 12.39 -2.22
CA PRO A 213 -34.25 12.28 -1.61
C PRO A 213 -35.24 13.23 -2.28
N SER A 214 -36.40 12.72 -2.68
CA SER A 214 -37.51 13.54 -3.16
C SER A 214 -38.30 14.12 -1.98
N GLU A 215 -38.28 15.44 -1.82
CA GLU A 215 -39.29 16.15 -1.05
C GLU A 215 -40.61 16.21 -1.83
N ARG A 216 -41.68 15.66 -1.26
CA ARG A 216 -43.05 16.13 -1.54
C ARG A 216 -43.95 15.96 -0.32
N SER A 217 -44.48 17.11 0.08
CA SER A 217 -45.65 17.39 0.93
C SER A 217 -46.74 16.30 0.97
N GLY A 218 -47.29 16.06 2.18
CA GLY A 218 -48.60 15.45 2.38
C GLY A 218 -48.73 14.70 3.71
N SER A 219 -49.81 14.97 4.44
CA SER A 219 -50.13 14.60 5.82
C SER A 219 -50.36 13.10 6.09
N ASP A 220 -50.02 12.63 7.28
CA ASP A 220 -50.97 12.36 8.39
C ASP A 220 -50.42 11.39 9.45
N HIS A 221 -50.49 11.86 10.70
CA HIS A 221 -50.86 11.16 11.94
C HIS A 221 -50.26 9.80 12.39
N ASN A 222 -49.75 9.88 13.63
CA ASN A 222 -49.77 8.91 14.75
C ASN A 222 -48.52 8.02 14.96
N THR A 223 -47.67 8.36 15.93
CA THR A 223 -47.70 7.94 17.35
C THR A 223 -47.18 6.50 17.54
N TRP A 224 -46.02 6.35 18.18
CA TRP A 224 -45.82 5.67 19.48
C TRP A 224 -44.31 5.61 19.80
N ASP A 225 -43.93 6.30 20.86
CA ASP A 225 -42.71 6.07 21.64
C ASP A 225 -42.77 4.69 22.32
N LEU A 226 -41.61 4.06 22.54
CA LEU A 226 -41.20 3.58 23.88
C LEU A 226 -39.81 2.90 23.87
N GLU A 227 -39.05 3.26 24.91
CA GLU A 227 -37.82 2.67 25.42
C GLU A 227 -37.92 1.16 25.70
N GLN A 228 -36.81 0.41 25.60
CA GLN A 228 -36.13 -0.24 26.74
C GLN A 228 -35.04 -1.25 26.29
N ASP A 229 -33.82 -0.95 26.73
CA ASP A 229 -32.93 -1.73 27.60
C ASP A 229 -32.61 -3.24 27.39
N GLN A 230 -31.36 -3.54 27.78
CA GLN A 230 -30.78 -4.79 28.26
C GLN A 230 -30.30 -5.91 27.30
N THR A 231 -28.98 -6.14 27.39
CA THR A 231 -28.24 -7.43 27.50
C THR A 231 -28.91 -8.71 26.99
N THR A 232 -28.21 -9.49 26.15
CA THR A 232 -27.54 -10.76 26.56
C THR A 232 -26.78 -11.37 25.36
N SER A 233 -25.58 -11.83 25.66
CA SER A 233 -24.75 -12.75 24.89
C SER A 233 -25.47 -14.02 24.42
N GLN A 234 -25.28 -14.42 23.16
CA GLN A 234 -24.95 -15.82 22.77
C GLN A 234 -24.65 -16.00 21.27
N THR A 235 -23.46 -16.56 21.02
CA THR A 235 -23.15 -17.62 20.03
C THR A 235 -23.84 -17.61 18.67
N GLY A 236 -23.13 -17.10 17.66
CA GLY A 236 -23.32 -17.44 16.25
C GLY A 236 -22.03 -18.00 15.67
N LEU A 237 -21.91 -19.34 15.64
CA LEU A 237 -20.86 -20.07 14.93
C LEU A 237 -20.97 -19.81 13.43
N SER A 238 -20.08 -18.98 12.88
CA SER A 238 -19.78 -18.98 11.44
C SER A 238 -18.38 -19.58 11.25
N GLN A 239 -18.35 -20.89 11.01
CA GLN A 239 -17.18 -21.60 10.50
C GLN A 239 -16.83 -21.04 9.11
N ARG A 240 -15.94 -20.03 9.04
CA ARG A 240 -15.23 -19.72 7.80
C ARG A 240 -13.93 -20.51 7.77
N LYS A 241 -13.87 -21.40 6.77
CA LYS A 241 -12.85 -22.43 6.56
C LYS A 241 -11.44 -21.84 6.59
N ARG A 242 -10.68 -22.32 7.56
CA ARG A 242 -9.24 -22.17 7.68
C ARG A 242 -8.58 -22.97 6.54
N CYS A 243 -8.09 -22.31 5.50
CA CYS A 243 -7.38 -22.99 4.40
C CYS A 243 -5.88 -23.09 4.73
N THR A 244 -5.51 -24.08 5.53
CA THR A 244 -4.12 -24.43 5.82
C THR A 244 -3.56 -25.35 4.74
N ARG A 245 -2.53 -24.91 4.01
CA ARG A 245 -1.44 -25.64 3.28
C ARG A 245 -1.71 -26.97 2.53
N SER A 246 -2.91 -27.53 2.51
CA SER A 246 -3.25 -28.80 1.85
C SER A 246 -3.72 -28.61 0.41
N CYS A 247 -4.25 -27.44 0.05
CA CYS A 247 -4.72 -27.14 -1.32
C CYS A 247 -3.60 -26.99 -2.36
N LYS A 248 -2.38 -26.59 -1.97
CA LYS A 248 -1.26 -26.47 -2.93
C LYS A 248 -0.72 -27.83 -3.37
N VAL A 249 -0.71 -28.83 -2.47
CA VAL A 249 -0.29 -30.19 -2.81
C VAL A 249 -1.34 -30.85 -3.71
N PHE A 250 -2.63 -30.71 -3.39
CA PHE A 250 -3.71 -31.19 -4.25
C PHE A 250 -3.67 -30.58 -5.66
N SER A 251 -3.39 -29.28 -5.79
CA SER A 251 -3.32 -28.64 -7.10
C SER A 251 -2.17 -29.19 -7.96
N VAL A 252 -1.00 -29.46 -7.38
CA VAL A 252 0.15 -30.02 -8.12
C VAL A 252 -0.10 -31.47 -8.51
N PHE A 253 -0.69 -32.28 -7.62
CA PHE A 253 -1.04 -33.68 -7.92
C PHE A 253 -2.08 -33.80 -9.05
N VAL A 254 -3.06 -32.90 -9.09
CA VAL A 254 -4.07 -32.87 -10.16
C VAL A 254 -3.42 -32.53 -11.50
N VAL A 255 -2.50 -31.56 -11.54
CA VAL A 255 -1.78 -31.22 -12.78
C VAL A 255 -0.89 -32.37 -13.25
N ILE A 256 -0.15 -33.03 -12.35
CA ILE A 256 0.67 -34.20 -12.69
C ILE A 256 -0.19 -35.35 -13.23
N LEU A 257 -1.33 -35.63 -12.58
CA LEU A 257 -2.25 -36.68 -13.02
C LEU A 257 -2.82 -36.39 -14.41
N MET A 258 -3.21 -35.15 -14.69
CA MET A 258 -3.70 -34.75 -16.01
C MET A 258 -2.63 -34.92 -17.09
N VAL A 259 -1.38 -34.54 -16.82
CA VAL A 259 -0.27 -34.72 -17.77
C VAL A 259 -0.03 -36.21 -18.04
N LEU A 260 -0.05 -37.07 -17.02
CA LEU A 260 0.11 -38.51 -17.20
C LEU A 260 -1.03 -39.14 -18.02
N LEU A 261 -2.26 -38.68 -17.83
CA LEU A 261 -3.42 -39.13 -18.62
C LEU A 261 -3.30 -38.72 -20.09
N VAL A 262 -2.84 -37.51 -20.37
CA VAL A 262 -2.60 -37.05 -21.76
C VAL A 262 -1.48 -37.86 -22.41
N ILE A 263 -0.37 -38.11 -21.71
CA ILE A 263 0.74 -38.91 -22.24
C ILE A 263 0.29 -40.34 -22.53
N THR A 264 -0.45 -40.97 -21.61
CA THR A 264 -0.95 -42.35 -21.82
C THR A 264 -1.92 -42.42 -23.00
N PHE A 265 -2.80 -41.43 -23.17
CA PHE A 265 -3.70 -41.36 -24.32
C PHE A 265 -2.94 -41.23 -25.65
N ILE A 266 -1.92 -40.37 -25.70
CA ILE A 266 -1.05 -40.23 -26.88
C ILE A 266 -0.33 -41.54 -27.20
N VAL A 267 0.20 -42.23 -26.19
CA VAL A 267 0.89 -43.52 -26.38
C VAL A 267 -0.08 -44.59 -26.89
N LEU A 268 -1.30 -44.67 -26.36
CA LEU A 268 -2.31 -45.62 -26.83
C LEU A 268 -2.76 -45.35 -28.26
N PHE A 269 -2.87 -44.07 -28.64
CA PHE A 269 -3.16 -43.65 -30.01
C PHE A 269 -2.03 -44.03 -30.99
N ILE A 270 -0.77 -43.81 -30.61
CA ILE A 270 0.40 -44.20 -31.44
C ILE A 270 0.48 -45.73 -31.58
N LEU A 271 0.11 -46.48 -30.54
CA LEU A 271 0.10 -47.95 -30.57
C LEU A 271 -1.14 -48.54 -31.27
N GLY A 272 -2.04 -47.71 -31.81
CA GLY A 272 -3.25 -48.16 -32.52
C GLY A 272 -4.24 -48.92 -31.64
N LYS A 273 -4.21 -48.67 -30.32
CA LYS A 273 -5.10 -49.31 -29.33
C LYS A 273 -6.30 -48.43 -28.93
N LEU A 274 -6.52 -47.34 -29.66
CA LEU A 274 -7.67 -46.45 -29.57
C LEU A 274 -8.22 -46.15 -30.97
#